data_AF-A0A1Q7ZP20-F1
#
_entry.id   AF-A0A1Q7ZP20-F1
#
_cell.length_a   1.000
_cell.length_b   1.000
_cell.length_c   1.000
_cell.angle_alpha   90.00
_cell.angle_beta   90.00
_cell.angle_gamma   90.00
#
_symmetry.space_group_name_H-M   'P 1'
#
loop_
_entity.id
_entity.type
_entity.pdbx_description
1 polymer ?
#
loop_
_entity_poly.entity_id
_entity_poly.type
_entity_poly.pdbx_seq_one_letter_code
_entity_poly.pdbx_strand_id
1 'polypeptide(L)'
;MKPVRIVANLVGMMLFVQVILGGSTTVLGFPVIYHLIWGVLSFAVLIVATVLAAREYGSKSTLFKVGIAATVDFVVQGVLGLSALSLGSGTLVVVHLTNGFLVAVFVTYLISFADSADKASTTLHPQTPTVSPGTMRALSGRP
;
A
#
# COMPACT_ATOMS: atom_id res chain seq x y z
N MET A 1 15.52 1.66 2.09
CA MET A 1 14.09 1.62 1.73
C MET A 1 13.33 2.43 2.77
N LYS A 2 12.49 3.37 2.35
CA LYS A 2 11.68 4.15 3.30
C LYS A 2 10.59 3.29 3.95
N PRO A 3 10.29 3.47 5.25
CA PRO A 3 9.27 2.71 5.97
C PRO A 3 7.91 2.67 5.27
N VAL A 4 7.47 3.79 4.68
CA VAL A 4 6.16 3.86 4.00
C VAL A 4 6.01 2.81 2.89
N ARG A 5 7.09 2.51 2.16
CA ARG A 5 7.07 1.59 1.02
C ARG A 5 6.86 0.15 1.47
N ILE A 6 7.53 -0.24 2.56
CA ILE A 6 7.39 -1.58 3.14
C ILE A 6 5.97 -1.77 3.65
N VAL A 7 5.43 -0.78 4.36
CA VAL A 7 4.07 -0.86 4.90
C VAL A 7 3.03 -0.84 3.78
N ALA A 8 3.18 -0.03 2.73
CA ALA A 8 2.25 -0.04 1.59
C ALA A 8 2.20 -1.42 0.90
N ASN A 9 3.36 -2.07 0.69
CA ASN A 9 3.40 -3.43 0.14
C ASN A 9 2.74 -4.45 1.07
N LEU A 10 2.94 -4.31 2.39
CA LEU A 10 2.27 -5.15 3.38
C LEU A 10 0.75 -5.00 3.30
N VAL A 11 0.21 -3.78 3.18
CA VAL A 11 -1.23 -3.55 2.98
C VAL A 11 -1.72 -4.29 1.73
N GLY A 12 -0.98 -4.21 0.61
CA GLY A 12 -1.32 -4.92 -0.62
C GLY A 12 -1.41 -6.43 -0.42
N MET A 13 -0.40 -7.02 0.23
CA MET A 13 -0.40 -8.46 0.54
C MET A 13 -1.54 -8.86 1.48
N MET A 14 -1.84 -8.03 2.48
CA MET A 14 -2.94 -8.29 3.40
C MET A 14 -4.30 -8.22 2.69
N LEU A 15 -4.50 -7.28 1.77
CA LEU A 15 -5.72 -7.23 0.95
C LEU A 15 -5.89 -8.43 0.04
N PHE A 16 -4.79 -8.94 -0.53
CA PHE A 16 -4.84 -10.17 -1.30
C PHE A 16 -5.36 -11.35 -0.47
N VAL A 17 -4.85 -11.50 0.76
CA VAL A 17 -5.37 -12.51 1.71
C VAL A 17 -6.83 -12.23 2.10
N GLN A 18 -7.21 -10.96 2.27
CA GLN A 18 -8.59 -10.56 2.59
C GLN A 18 -9.58 -11.03 1.51
N VAL A 19 -9.22 -10.90 0.23
CA VAL A 19 -10.03 -11.38 -0.90
C VAL A 19 -10.17 -12.90 -0.88
N ILE A 20 -9.09 -13.64 -0.61
CA ILE A 20 -9.15 -15.10 -0.47
C ILE A 20 -10.08 -15.50 0.67
N LEU A 21 -9.96 -14.86 1.83
CA LEU A 21 -10.83 -15.15 2.99
C LEU A 21 -12.31 -14.83 2.69
N GLY A 22 -12.59 -13.75 1.97
CA GLY A 22 -13.95 -13.39 1.56
C GLY A 22 -14.53 -14.38 0.56
N GLY A 23 -13.74 -14.78 -0.45
CA GLY A 23 -14.10 -15.82 -1.41
C GLY A 23 -14.34 -17.17 -0.74
N SER A 24 -13.46 -17.60 0.15
CA SER A 24 -13.61 -18.84 0.92
C SER A 24 -14.86 -18.83 1.81
N THR A 25 -15.21 -17.69 2.40
CA THR A 25 -16.44 -17.55 3.19
C THR A 25 -17.68 -17.77 2.32
N THR A 26 -17.70 -17.16 1.13
CA THR A 26 -18.87 -17.17 0.24
C THR A 26 -19.02 -18.47 -0.57
N VAL A 27 -17.91 -19.09 -0.97
CA VAL A 27 -17.91 -20.27 -1.86
C VAL A 27 -17.77 -21.58 -1.08
N LEU A 28 -16.94 -21.60 -0.03
CA LEU A 28 -16.57 -22.81 0.70
C LEU A 28 -17.23 -22.93 2.09
N GLY A 29 -18.01 -21.93 2.50
CA GLY A 29 -18.60 -21.87 3.84
C GLY A 29 -17.56 -21.71 4.95
N PHE A 30 -16.38 -21.16 4.62
CA PHE A 30 -15.33 -20.91 5.62
C PHE A 30 -15.82 -19.89 6.66
N PRO A 31 -15.45 -20.02 7.95
CA PRO A 31 -15.98 -19.12 8.97
C PRO A 31 -15.65 -17.65 8.71
N VAL A 32 -16.69 -16.82 8.59
CA VAL A 32 -16.58 -15.38 8.29
C VAL A 32 -15.74 -14.60 9.31
N ILE A 33 -15.61 -15.12 10.54
CA ILE A 33 -14.84 -14.49 11.61
C ILE A 33 -13.37 -14.27 11.21
N TYR A 34 -12.78 -15.18 10.43
CA TYR A 34 -11.41 -15.02 9.95
C TYR A 34 -11.27 -13.86 8.97
N HIS A 35 -12.23 -13.70 8.07
CA HIS A 35 -12.31 -12.55 7.16
C HIS A 35 -12.49 -11.24 7.92
N LEU A 36 -13.28 -11.22 9.00
CA LEU A 36 -13.47 -10.03 9.83
C LEU A 36 -12.20 -9.65 10.59
N ILE A 37 -11.57 -10.60 11.30
CA ILE A 37 -10.35 -10.35 12.07
C ILE A 37 -9.24 -9.84 11.14
N TRP A 38 -9.03 -10.52 10.00
CA TRP A 38 -8.02 -10.11 9.04
C TRP A 38 -8.32 -8.74 8.42
N GLY A 39 -9.60 -8.43 8.19
CA GLY A 39 -10.05 -7.13 7.69
C GLY A 39 -9.71 -6.00 8.65
N VAL A 40 -9.95 -6.18 9.96
CA VAL A 40 -9.59 -5.19 10.99
C VAL A 40 -8.08 -4.98 11.05
N LEU A 41 -7.29 -6.05 10.99
CA LEU A 41 -5.83 -5.94 10.98
C LEU A 41 -5.33 -5.20 9.72
N SER A 42 -5.88 -5.55 8.55
CA SER A 42 -5.53 -4.90 7.27
C SER A 42 -5.85 -3.41 7.31
N PHE A 43 -7.01 -3.04 7.89
CA PHE A 43 -7.42 -1.66 8.06
C PHE A 43 -6.48 -0.88 8.99
N ALA A 44 -6.07 -1.47 10.12
CA ALA A 44 -5.12 -0.86 11.03
C ALA A 44 -3.77 -0.58 10.35
N VAL A 45 -3.26 -1.52 9.55
CA VAL A 45 -2.00 -1.34 8.81
C VAL A 45 -2.15 -0.27 7.71
N LEU A 46 -3.31 -0.17 7.05
CA LEU A 46 -3.60 0.91 6.09
C LEU A 46 -3.59 2.29 6.75
N ILE A 47 -4.15 2.43 7.96
CA ILE A 47 -4.06 3.67 8.74
C ILE A 47 -2.60 4.01 9.03
N VAL A 48 -1.81 3.04 9.50
CA VAL A 48 -0.37 3.25 9.76
C VAL A 48 0.37 3.69 8.50
N ALA A 49 0.12 3.05 7.35
CA ALA A 49 0.70 3.44 6.06
C ALA A 49 0.37 4.90 5.70
N THR A 50 -0.90 5.29 5.91
CA THR A 50 -1.40 6.64 5.62
C THR A 50 -0.78 7.69 6.55
N VAL A 51 -0.65 7.38 7.85
CA VAL A 51 0.01 8.27 8.82
C VAL A 51 1.49 8.43 8.48
N LEU A 52 2.18 7.35 8.13
CA LEU A 52 3.58 7.43 7.70
C LEU A 52 3.74 8.24 6.41
N ALA A 53 2.81 8.11 5.45
CA ALA A 53 2.78 8.94 4.26
C ALA A 53 2.70 10.44 4.59
N ALA A 54 1.84 10.81 5.55
CA ALA A 54 1.73 12.18 6.03
C ALA A 54 3.03 12.69 6.66
N ARG A 55 3.66 11.85 7.50
CA ARG A 55 4.87 12.22 8.26
C ARG A 55 6.10 12.35 7.36
N GLU A 56 6.25 11.47 6.37
CA GLU A 56 7.44 11.43 5.51
C GLU A 56 7.33 12.35 4.29
N TYR A 57 6.13 12.52 3.72
CA TYR A 57 5.93 13.26 2.46
C TYR A 57 5.01 14.47 2.60
N GLY A 58 4.44 14.69 3.79
CA GLY A 58 3.52 15.79 4.06
C GLY A 58 2.07 15.50 3.66
N SER A 59 1.15 16.21 4.30
CA SER A 59 -0.30 16.09 4.08
C SER A 59 -0.79 16.57 2.71
N LYS A 60 0.05 17.28 1.96
CA LYS A 60 -0.27 17.72 0.59
C LYS A 60 0.13 16.69 -0.48
N SER A 61 0.90 15.65 -0.11
CA SER A 61 1.38 14.63 -1.04
C SER A 61 0.25 13.79 -1.63
N THR A 62 0.41 13.37 -2.89
CA THR A 62 -0.51 12.43 -3.55
C THR A 62 -0.60 11.11 -2.77
N LEU A 63 0.53 10.62 -2.26
CA LEU A 63 0.60 9.41 -1.44
C LEU A 63 -0.36 9.47 -0.24
N PHE A 64 -0.31 10.57 0.53
CA PHE A 64 -1.20 10.74 1.68
C PHE A 64 -2.68 10.83 1.26
N LYS A 65 -2.99 11.59 0.20
CA LYS A 65 -4.37 11.73 -0.30
C LYS A 65 -4.95 10.38 -0.74
N VAL A 66 -4.15 9.56 -1.43
CA VAL A 66 -4.54 8.21 -1.83
C VAL A 66 -4.73 7.31 -0.62
N GLY A 67 -3.86 7.40 0.40
CA GLY A 67 -4.04 6.67 1.66
C GLY A 67 -5.34 7.02 2.38
N ILE A 68 -5.71 8.30 2.42
CA ILE A 68 -7.00 8.74 2.96
C ILE A 68 -8.17 8.19 2.14
N ALA A 69 -8.11 8.29 0.82
CA ALA A 69 -9.16 7.74 -0.06
C ALA A 69 -9.33 6.23 0.15
N ALA A 70 -8.23 5.48 0.20
CA ALA A 70 -8.24 4.05 0.50
C ALA A 70 -8.83 3.75 1.88
N THR A 71 -8.51 4.56 2.90
CA THR A 71 -9.02 4.39 4.26
C THR A 71 -10.54 4.59 4.30
N VAL A 72 -11.04 5.65 3.67
CA VAL A 72 -12.48 5.93 3.59
C VAL A 72 -13.20 4.82 2.83
N ASP A 73 -12.65 4.38 1.70
CA ASP A 73 -13.22 3.29 0.89
C ASP A 73 -13.22 1.95 1.66
N PHE A 74 -12.20 1.68 2.47
CA PHE A 74 -12.18 0.50 3.35
C PHE A 74 -13.29 0.55 4.40
N VAL A 75 -13.64 1.73 4.94
CA VAL A 75 -14.80 1.87 5.84
C VAL A 75 -16.09 1.51 5.11
N VAL A 76 -16.26 2.01 3.88
CA VAL A 76 -17.41 1.65 3.02
C VAL A 76 -17.44 0.14 2.77
N GLN A 77 -16.29 -0.47 2.49
CA GLN A 77 -16.14 -1.92 2.34
C GLN A 77 -16.67 -2.67 3.58
N GLY A 78 -16.29 -2.23 4.78
CA GLY A 78 -16.77 -2.81 6.04
C GLY A 78 -18.28 -2.69 6.22
N VAL A 79 -18.85 -1.52 5.94
CA VAL A 79 -20.30 -1.29 6.01
C VAL A 79 -21.05 -2.19 5.03
N LEU A 80 -20.58 -2.28 3.79
CA LEU A 80 -21.17 -3.16 2.77
C LEU A 80 -21.09 -4.64 3.18
N GLY A 81 -19.97 -5.08 3.76
CA GLY A 81 -19.79 -6.47 4.19
C GLY A 81 -20.70 -6.83 5.37
N LEU A 82 -20.78 -5.96 6.36
CA LEU A 82 -21.71 -6.13 7.49
C LEU A 82 -23.17 -6.12 7.05
N SER A 83 -23.53 -5.23 6.11
CA SER A 83 -24.90 -5.16 5.56
C SER A 83 -25.25 -6.40 4.74
N ALA A 84 -24.30 -6.92 3.94
CA ALA A 84 -24.49 -8.16 3.20
C ALA A 84 -24.73 -9.34 4.14
N LEU A 85 -23.97 -9.41 5.25
CA LEU A 85 -24.11 -10.45 6.27
C LEU A 85 -25.44 -10.35 7.02
N SER A 86 -25.83 -9.15 7.46
CA SER A 86 -27.04 -8.96 8.27
C SER A 86 -28.33 -9.12 7.48
N LEU A 87 -28.33 -8.71 6.21
CA LEU A 87 -29.51 -8.77 5.33
C LEU A 87 -29.56 -10.03 4.46
N GLY A 88 -28.49 -10.84 4.44
CA GLY A 88 -28.40 -12.05 3.61
C GLY A 88 -28.55 -11.78 2.11
N SER A 89 -28.17 -10.58 1.65
CA SER A 89 -28.43 -10.13 0.26
C SER A 89 -27.27 -10.44 -0.68
N GLY A 90 -27.51 -11.30 -1.67
CA GLY A 90 -26.53 -11.60 -2.72
C GLY A 90 -26.12 -10.36 -3.55
N THR A 91 -27.03 -9.41 -3.77
CA THR A 91 -26.69 -8.13 -4.43
C THR A 91 -25.67 -7.35 -3.62
N LEU A 92 -25.83 -7.28 -2.29
CA LEU A 92 -24.86 -6.59 -1.44
C LEU A 92 -23.52 -7.31 -1.39
N VAL A 93 -23.49 -8.64 -1.52
CA VAL A 93 -22.23 -9.39 -1.68
C VAL A 93 -21.50 -8.97 -2.96
N VAL A 94 -22.21 -8.82 -4.08
CA VAL A 94 -21.60 -8.35 -5.36
C VAL A 94 -21.10 -6.92 -5.25
N VAL A 95 -21.88 -6.03 -4.63
CA VAL A 95 -21.48 -4.62 -4.41
C VAL A 95 -20.26 -4.56 -3.48
N HIS A 96 -20.24 -5.35 -2.40
CA HIS A 96 -19.09 -5.49 -1.50
C HIS A 96 -17.85 -6.00 -2.25
N LEU A 97 -17.97 -7.02 -3.10
CA LEU A 97 -16.85 -7.52 -3.89
C LEU A 97 -16.32 -6.46 -4.86
N THR A 98 -17.22 -5.75 -5.54
CA THR A 98 -16.88 -4.67 -6.49
C THR A 98 -16.14 -3.53 -5.78
N ASN A 99 -16.63 -3.12 -4.61
CA ASN A 99 -15.97 -2.11 -3.80
C ASN A 99 -14.61 -2.60 -3.28
N GLY A 100 -14.48 -3.90 -2.95
CA GLY A 100 -13.20 -4.50 -2.56
C GLY A 100 -12.14 -4.41 -3.65
N PHE A 101 -12.55 -4.48 -4.93
CA PHE A 101 -11.66 -4.23 -6.05
C PHE A 101 -11.20 -2.76 -6.11
N LEU A 102 -12.07 -1.79 -5.81
CA LEU A 102 -11.68 -0.38 -5.73
C LEU A 102 -10.64 -0.13 -4.63
N VAL A 103 -10.82 -0.75 -3.46
CA VAL A 103 -9.84 -0.71 -2.36
C VAL A 103 -8.47 -1.24 -2.85
N ALA A 104 -8.46 -2.36 -3.59
CA ALA A 104 -7.24 -2.92 -4.15
C ALA A 104 -6.57 -1.99 -5.19
N VAL A 105 -7.36 -1.28 -6.01
CA VAL A 105 -6.86 -0.28 -6.96
C VAL A 105 -6.20 0.88 -6.20
N PHE A 106 -6.84 1.43 -5.17
CA PHE A 106 -6.25 2.50 -4.37
C PHE A 106 -4.95 2.07 -3.68
N VAL A 107 -4.88 0.85 -3.15
CA VAL A 107 -3.64 0.33 -2.55
C VAL A 107 -2.55 0.10 -3.58
N THR A 108 -2.90 -0.33 -4.79
CA THR A 108 -1.94 -0.42 -5.90
C THR A 108 -1.35 0.95 -6.24
N TYR A 109 -2.19 2.00 -6.28
CA TYR A 109 -1.70 3.38 -6.43
C TYR A 109 -0.83 3.81 -5.24
N LEU A 110 -1.20 3.47 -4.01
CA LEU A 110 -0.41 3.76 -2.81
C LEU A 110 0.99 3.15 -2.93
N ILE A 111 1.10 1.88 -3.33
CA ILE A 111 2.38 1.20 -3.57
C ILE A 111 3.17 1.89 -4.69
N SER A 112 2.53 2.17 -5.83
CA SER A 112 3.19 2.81 -6.98
C SER A 112 3.74 4.20 -6.64
N PHE A 113 2.99 5.00 -5.87
CA PHE A 113 3.45 6.30 -5.42
C PHE A 113 4.55 6.20 -4.36
N ALA A 114 4.48 5.22 -3.46
CA ALA A 114 5.55 4.98 -2.49
C ALA A 114 6.86 4.59 -3.19
N ASP A 115 6.79 3.73 -4.20
CA ASP A 115 7.93 3.32 -5.02
C ASP A 115 8.53 4.50 -5.81
N SER A 116 7.67 5.32 -6.40
CA SER A 116 8.09 6.51 -7.15
C SER A 116 8.78 7.54 -6.25
N ALA A 117 8.26 7.73 -5.04
CA ALA A 117 8.82 8.68 -4.09
C ALA A 117 10.14 8.20 -3.46
N ASP A 118 10.30 6.87 -3.25
CA ASP A 118 11.57 6.25 -2.85
C ASP A 118 12.64 6.50 -3.93
N LYS A 119 12.32 6.22 -5.20
CA LYS A 119 13.24 6.45 -6.33
C LYS A 119 13.67 7.92 -6.50
N ALA A 120 12.73 8.86 -6.41
CA ALA A 120 13.03 10.29 -6.51
C ALA A 120 13.94 10.78 -5.36
N SER A 121 13.83 10.17 -4.18
CA SER A 121 14.68 10.49 -3.04
C SER A 121 16.12 10.00 -3.23
N THR A 122 16.32 8.87 -3.90
CA THR A 122 17.66 8.32 -4.19
C THR A 122 18.40 9.13 -5.25
N THR A 123 17.69 9.67 -6.24
CA THR A 123 18.30 10.50 -7.30
C THR A 123 18.80 11.86 -6.81
N LEU A 124 18.24 12.38 -5.71
CA LEU A 124 18.68 13.64 -5.09
C LEU A 124 19.92 13.48 -4.20
N HIS A 125 20.40 12.25 -4.00
CA HIS A 125 21.67 11.95 -3.34
C HIS A 125 22.61 11.25 -4.35
N PRO A 126 23.14 11.96 -5.37
CA PRO A 126 24.19 11.39 -6.19
C PRO A 126 25.36 11.08 -5.25
N GLN A 127 25.78 9.82 -5.19
CA GLN A 127 27.07 9.49 -4.60
C GLN A 127 28.10 10.36 -5.31
N THR A 128 28.79 11.22 -4.56
CA THR A 128 29.95 11.97 -5.06
C THR A 128 30.86 10.94 -5.72
N PRO A 129 31.22 11.08 -7.01
CA PRO A 129 32.14 10.16 -7.64
C PRO A 129 33.42 10.22 -6.82
N THR A 130 33.74 9.13 -6.12
CA THR A 130 35.05 8.95 -5.52
C THR A 130 36.03 8.84 -6.67
N VAL A 131 36.60 9.99 -7.06
CA VAL A 131 37.72 10.06 -7.99
C VAL A 131 38.83 9.25 -7.35
N SER A 132 39.09 8.07 -7.91
CA SER A 132 40.20 7.22 -7.49
C SER A 132 41.52 8.02 -7.67
N PRO A 133 42.36 8.15 -6.63
CA PRO A 133 43.58 8.96 -6.67
C PRO A 133 44.73 8.27 -7.46
N GLY A 134 44.42 7.73 -8.64
CA GLY A 134 45.34 6.92 -9.44
C GLY A 134 45.87 7.58 -10.72
N THR A 135 45.31 8.69 -11.18
CA THR A 135 45.59 9.19 -12.55
C THR A 135 46.43 10.47 -12.63
N MET A 136 46.91 11.02 -11.51
CA MET A 136 47.79 12.21 -11.51
C MET A 136 49.30 11.89 -11.59
N ARG A 137 49.71 10.76 -12.18
CA ARG A 137 51.14 10.40 -12.28
C ARG A 137 51.62 10.03 -13.69
N ALA A 138 51.18 10.74 -14.72
CA ALA A 138 51.63 10.48 -16.10
C ALA A 138 51.92 11.74 -16.94
N LEU A 139 52.25 12.89 -16.33
CA LEU A 139 52.66 14.10 -17.08
C LEU A 139 53.92 14.81 -16.53
N SER A 140 54.80 14.08 -15.85
CA SER A 140 56.14 14.61 -15.51
C SER A 140 57.21 13.61 -15.94
N GLY A 141 57.78 13.83 -17.12
CA GLY A 141 58.84 13.01 -17.69
C GLY A 141 59.30 13.54 -19.06
N ARG A 142 60.03 14.66 -19.03
CA ARG A 142 60.87 15.22 -20.12
C ARG A 142 61.96 14.20 -20.55
N PRO A 143 62.54 14.30 -21.76
CA PRO A 143 63.49 15.39 -22.11
C PRO A 143 62.90 16.50 -22.98
#